data_AF-A0A4Y7R776-F1
#
_entry.id   AF-A0A4Y7R776-F1
#
_cell.length_a   1.000
_cell.length_b   1.000
_cell.length_c   1.000
_cell.angle_alpha   90.00
_cell.angle_beta   90.00
_cell.angle_gamma   90.00
#
_symmetry.space_group_name_H-M   'P 1'
#
loop_
_entity.id
_entity.type
_entity.pdbx_description
1 polymer ?
#
loop_
_entity_poly.entity_id
_entity_poly.type
_entity_poly.pdbx_seq_one_letter_code
_entity_poly.pdbx_strand_id
1 'polypeptide(L)'
;MAALQEGAQSLWYPYVQKKIVRENDDGGSKSGINCNTVRLKNGELLLAVAKCVMVDGSVTLEDMSSELGITKRSVKSALKKIRDKLSLGLAIPGLNDMETENLALALSKRDSLRNKRKRVSGHIDEEAKARKERIISIAREFAIEKMIRAGNSVAETASVVGLSGKRIREILAEMYFTTGVLAKEIIQSGGSVSEASERLGVTRKEVKQALLEVGYHIITDDAAVTNNECSKVSMMKPGKPRKREYKKPATISKAGLAEWNMMHYDQEGILRLPAGCRAPADLPRKYPSPKANLLPAAETKPTWIPAPPLSKSECTARGRKRIGYLRLY
;
A
#
# COMPACT_ATOMS: atom_id res chain seq x y z
N MET A 1 -21.14 63.29 50.64
CA MET A 1 -20.90 62.91 49.22
C MET A 1 -19.45 63.24 48.87
N ALA A 2 -18.88 62.54 47.89
CA ALA A 2 -17.46 62.48 47.46
C ALA A 2 -16.62 61.47 48.29
N ALA A 3 -16.53 60.19 47.89
CA ALA A 3 -15.81 59.58 46.74
C ALA A 3 -14.44 59.03 47.18
N LEU A 4 -14.45 57.78 47.68
CA LEU A 4 -13.26 56.96 47.87
C LEU A 4 -12.79 56.45 46.50
N GLN A 5 -11.58 56.85 46.12
CA GLN A 5 -10.92 56.42 44.88
C GLN A 5 -10.03 55.22 45.23
N GLU A 6 -10.57 54.01 45.08
CA GLU A 6 -9.77 52.78 45.18
C GLU A 6 -9.03 52.55 43.85
N GLY A 7 -7.73 52.86 43.86
CA GLY A 7 -6.81 52.50 42.78
C GLY A 7 -6.48 51.02 42.84
N ALA A 8 -7.20 50.20 42.06
CA ALA A 8 -6.79 48.83 41.76
C ALA A 8 -5.50 48.85 40.94
N GLN A 9 -4.35 48.68 41.60
CA GLN A 9 -3.09 48.41 40.93
C GLN A 9 -3.14 47.02 40.29
N SER A 10 -3.06 47.00 38.97
CA SER A 10 -2.92 45.80 38.14
C SER A 10 -1.73 44.96 38.61
N LEU A 11 -2.00 43.77 39.14
CA LEU A 11 -1.05 42.73 39.54
C LEU A 11 -0.36 42.03 38.35
N TRP A 12 -0.26 42.69 37.20
CA TRP A 12 0.47 42.18 36.06
C TRP A 12 1.92 42.62 36.16
N TYR A 13 2.79 41.68 36.55
CA TYR A 13 4.24 41.81 36.35
C TYR A 13 4.48 42.14 34.87
N PRO A 14 5.12 43.28 34.53
CA PRO A 14 5.51 43.52 33.16
C PRO A 14 6.54 42.44 32.83
N TYR A 15 6.25 41.62 31.82
CA TYR A 15 7.23 40.71 31.26
C TYR A 15 8.41 41.55 30.77
N VAL A 16 9.44 41.67 31.62
CA VAL A 16 10.73 42.20 31.26
C VAL A 16 11.26 41.27 30.18
N GLN A 17 11.19 41.70 28.93
CA GLN A 17 11.98 41.12 27.86
C GLN A 17 13.44 41.26 28.28
N LYS A 18 14.00 40.21 28.87
CA LYS A 18 15.43 40.13 29.18
C LYS A 18 16.18 40.28 27.86
N LYS A 19 16.76 41.45 27.63
CA LYS A 19 17.81 41.68 26.64
C LYS A 19 18.92 40.66 26.94
N ILE A 20 19.09 39.68 26.07
CA ILE A 20 20.06 38.60 26.23
C ILE A 20 21.45 39.20 25.94
N VAL A 21 22.15 39.61 26.99
CA VAL A 21 23.60 39.73 26.96
C VAL A 21 24.16 38.29 26.95
N ARG A 22 24.90 37.95 25.90
CA ARG A 22 25.59 36.66 25.77
C ARG A 22 26.81 36.67 26.67
N GLU A 23 26.65 36.23 27.91
CA GLU A 23 27.78 35.79 28.72
C GLU A 23 28.01 34.31 28.43
N ASN A 24 29.17 34.02 27.83
CA ASN A 24 29.70 32.68 27.68
C ASN A 24 30.15 32.24 29.07
N ASP A 25 29.44 31.29 29.68
CA ASP A 25 29.92 30.65 30.90
C ASP A 25 29.81 29.14 30.78
N ASP A 26 30.96 28.52 31.03
CA ASP A 26 31.28 27.11 30.86
C ASP A 26 30.64 26.23 31.96
N GLY A 27 30.45 24.95 31.63
CA GLY A 27 30.46 23.87 32.61
C GLY A 27 29.16 23.64 33.38
N GLY A 28 28.31 22.73 32.89
CA GLY A 28 27.25 22.14 33.71
C GLY A 28 26.30 21.25 32.94
N SER A 29 26.48 19.94 33.11
CA SER A 29 25.64 18.85 32.59
C SER A 29 24.14 19.18 32.61
N LYS A 30 23.54 19.36 31.42
CA LYS A 30 22.09 19.53 31.29
C LYS A 30 21.53 18.61 30.22
N SER A 31 20.67 17.70 30.66
CA SER A 31 19.66 16.99 29.88
C SER A 31 18.58 17.95 29.37
N GLY A 32 19.00 19.00 28.66
CA GLY A 32 18.11 19.98 28.04
C GLY A 32 17.83 19.55 26.61
N ILE A 33 16.55 19.47 26.25
CA ILE A 33 16.12 19.31 24.86
C ILE A 33 16.65 20.53 24.10
N ASN A 34 17.55 20.30 23.14
CA ASN A 34 18.18 21.37 22.36
C ASN A 34 17.16 21.92 21.36
N CYS A 35 16.50 23.02 21.71
CA CYS A 35 15.73 23.86 20.82
C CYS A 35 16.46 25.19 20.64
N ASN A 36 16.59 25.66 19.40
CA ASN A 36 17.54 26.69 18.96
C ASN A 36 17.39 28.10 19.56
N THR A 37 16.49 28.34 20.52
CA THR A 37 16.27 29.70 21.02
C THR A 37 15.94 29.87 22.51
N VAL A 38 15.35 28.89 23.21
CA VAL A 38 15.12 28.99 24.67
C VAL A 38 15.15 27.60 25.31
N ARG A 39 16.03 27.38 26.29
CA ARG A 39 16.00 26.17 27.13
C ARG A 39 15.02 26.38 28.28
N LEU A 40 13.73 26.18 28.01
CA LEU A 40 12.73 26.11 29.08
C LEU A 40 12.96 24.84 29.90
N LYS A 41 12.86 24.93 31.22
CA LYS A 41 12.83 23.73 32.07
C LYS A 41 11.56 22.93 31.73
N ASN A 42 11.61 21.62 31.90
CA ASN A 42 10.48 20.73 31.56
C ASN A 42 9.14 21.15 32.20
N GLY A 43 9.16 21.74 33.40
CA GLY A 43 7.97 22.27 34.07
C GLY A 43 7.43 23.56 33.42
N GLU A 44 8.31 24.49 33.06
CA GLU A 44 7.95 25.77 32.42
C GLU A 44 7.33 25.54 31.05
N LEU A 45 7.85 24.57 30.29
CA LEU A 45 7.29 24.17 28.99
C LEU A 45 5.84 23.66 29.12
N LEU A 46 5.57 22.82 30.12
CA LEU A 46 4.21 22.31 30.35
C LEU A 46 3.25 23.43 30.72
N LEU A 47 3.69 24.35 31.59
CA LEU A 47 2.89 25.48 32.01
C LEU A 47 2.60 26.45 30.85
N ALA A 48 3.60 26.78 30.04
CA ALA A 48 3.43 27.66 28.88
C ALA A 48 2.44 27.07 27.86
N VAL A 49 2.61 25.77 27.54
CA VAL A 49 1.69 25.06 26.62
C VAL A 49 0.28 24.98 27.22
N ALA A 50 0.15 24.75 28.53
CA ALA A 50 -1.15 24.74 29.19
C ALA A 50 -1.86 26.10 29.08
N LYS A 51 -1.15 27.20 29.33
CA LYS A 51 -1.71 28.55 29.22
C LYS A 51 -2.15 28.88 27.79
N CYS A 52 -1.36 28.53 26.76
CA CYS A 52 -1.78 28.71 25.37
C CYS A 52 -3.10 27.96 25.07
N VAL A 53 -3.24 26.72 25.55
CA VAL A 53 -4.47 25.93 25.35
C VAL A 53 -5.67 26.52 26.09
N MET A 54 -5.47 27.08 27.28
CA MET A 54 -6.54 27.72 28.04
C MET A 54 -7.03 29.02 27.39
N VAL A 55 -6.12 29.81 26.82
CA VAL A 55 -6.46 31.04 26.09
C VAL A 55 -7.26 30.72 24.83
N ASP A 56 -6.80 29.74 24.04
CA ASP A 56 -7.52 29.26 22.86
C ASP A 56 -7.46 27.73 22.74
N GLY A 57 -8.57 27.07 23.09
CA GLY A 57 -8.69 25.61 22.95
C GLY A 57 -8.54 25.12 21.49
N SER A 58 -8.68 26.00 20.49
CA SER A 58 -8.61 25.66 19.08
C SER A 58 -7.22 25.85 18.43
N VAL A 59 -6.26 26.45 19.14
CA VAL A 59 -4.91 26.82 18.66
C VAL A 59 -4.15 25.65 18.03
N THR A 60 -3.57 25.77 16.83
CA THR A 60 -2.91 24.60 16.21
C THR A 60 -1.54 24.28 16.84
N LEU A 61 -0.96 23.11 16.51
CA LEU A 61 0.40 22.79 16.99
C LEU A 61 1.44 23.73 16.38
N GLU A 62 1.17 24.17 15.15
CA GLU A 62 1.91 25.16 14.40
C GLU A 62 1.92 26.50 15.13
N ASP A 63 0.75 27.00 15.52
CA ASP A 63 0.59 28.30 16.16
C ASP A 63 1.30 28.32 17.53
N MET A 64 1.07 27.28 18.36
CA MET A 64 1.75 27.13 19.65
C MET A 64 3.27 27.02 19.48
N SER A 65 3.74 26.33 18.44
CA SER A 65 5.17 26.17 18.15
C SER A 65 5.81 27.51 17.76
N SER A 66 5.09 28.31 16.96
CA SER A 66 5.51 29.64 16.54
C SER A 66 5.50 30.64 17.70
N GLU A 67 4.42 30.69 18.47
CA GLU A 67 4.23 31.62 19.58
C GLU A 67 5.24 31.38 20.71
N LEU A 68 5.50 30.11 21.04
CA LEU A 68 6.41 29.74 22.14
C LEU A 68 7.88 29.56 21.68
N GLY A 69 8.18 29.67 20.39
CA GLY A 69 9.53 29.49 19.85
C GLY A 69 10.12 28.08 20.08
N ILE A 70 9.27 27.06 20.12
CA ILE A 70 9.63 25.66 20.43
C ILE A 70 9.21 24.74 19.29
N THR A 71 9.83 23.55 19.19
CA THR A 71 9.48 22.61 18.12
C THR A 71 8.07 22.03 18.31
N LYS A 72 7.36 21.76 17.19
CA LYS A 72 6.07 21.05 17.20
C LYS A 72 6.11 19.72 17.96
N ARG A 73 7.24 19.02 17.93
CA ARG A 73 7.45 17.75 18.65
C ARG A 73 7.45 17.96 20.16
N SER A 74 8.09 19.02 20.64
CA SER A 74 8.08 19.42 22.06
C SER A 74 6.68 19.80 22.52
N VAL A 75 5.94 20.61 21.75
CA VAL A 75 4.54 20.97 22.04
C VAL A 75 3.68 19.70 22.15
N LYS A 76 3.80 18.79 21.18
CA LYS A 76 3.06 17.53 21.17
C LYS A 76 3.38 16.66 22.38
N SER A 77 4.65 16.57 22.76
CA SER A 77 5.04 15.83 23.97
C SER A 77 4.53 16.49 25.25
N ALA A 78 4.52 17.82 25.32
CA ALA A 78 4.01 18.57 26.44
C ALA A 78 2.51 18.36 26.61
N LEU A 79 1.73 18.51 25.54
CA LEU A 79 0.28 18.22 25.51
C LEU A 79 -0.03 16.79 25.96
N LYS A 80 0.77 15.81 25.52
CA LYS A 80 0.61 14.42 25.96
C LYS A 80 0.80 14.31 27.48
N LYS A 81 1.89 14.86 28.02
CA LYS A 81 2.18 14.84 29.46
C LYS A 81 1.11 15.57 30.28
N ILE A 82 0.59 16.69 29.78
CA ILE A 82 -0.52 17.42 30.42
C ILE A 82 -1.76 16.52 30.52
N ARG A 83 -2.14 15.85 29.43
CA ARG A 83 -3.27 14.91 29.43
C ARG A 83 -3.05 13.74 30.38
N ASP A 84 -1.86 13.14 30.35
CA ASP A 84 -1.52 12.02 31.21
C ASP A 84 -1.65 12.44 32.69
N LYS A 85 -1.15 13.63 33.06
CA LYS A 85 -1.29 14.18 34.42
C LYS A 85 -2.74 14.44 34.82
N LEU A 86 -3.53 15.10 33.96
CA LEU A 86 -4.94 15.37 34.24
C LEU A 86 -5.76 14.09 34.38
N SER A 87 -5.47 13.06 33.56
CA SER A 87 -6.16 11.76 33.64
C SER A 87 -5.88 11.01 34.94
N LEU A 88 -4.73 11.28 35.56
CA LEU A 88 -4.33 10.71 36.85
C LEU A 88 -4.76 11.59 38.05
N GLY A 89 -5.45 12.71 37.81
CA GLY A 89 -5.80 13.67 38.86
C GLY A 89 -4.60 14.41 39.47
N LEU A 90 -3.46 14.46 38.76
CA LEU A 90 -2.23 15.08 39.25
C LEU A 90 -2.21 16.58 38.91
N ALA A 91 -1.86 17.41 39.89
CA ALA A 91 -1.67 18.83 39.69
C ALA A 91 -0.53 19.14 38.70
N ILE A 92 -0.73 20.17 37.89
CA ILE A 92 0.31 20.72 37.01
C ILE A 92 0.98 21.85 37.79
N PRO A 93 2.31 21.79 38.03
CA PRO A 93 3.00 22.83 38.79
C PRO A 93 2.77 24.21 38.18
N GLY A 94 2.30 25.16 39.00
CA GLY A 94 2.06 26.55 38.60
C GLY A 94 0.66 26.84 38.05
N LEU A 95 -0.27 25.88 38.07
CA LEU A 95 -1.70 26.12 37.87
C LEU A 95 -2.46 25.92 39.18
N ASN A 96 -3.46 26.75 39.43
CA ASN A 96 -4.40 26.55 40.53
C ASN A 96 -5.51 25.55 40.16
N ASP A 97 -6.32 25.12 41.13
CA ASP A 97 -7.35 24.08 40.91
C ASP A 97 -8.39 24.49 39.85
N MET A 98 -8.80 25.77 39.88
CA MET A 98 -9.74 26.34 38.90
C MET A 98 -9.14 26.40 37.48
N GLU A 99 -7.87 26.74 37.36
CA GLU A 99 -7.12 26.75 36.11
C GLU A 99 -6.95 25.32 35.57
N THR A 100 -6.73 24.32 36.44
CA THR A 100 -6.67 22.92 36.02
C THR A 100 -8.01 22.41 35.49
N GLU A 101 -9.14 22.82 36.08
CA GLU A 101 -10.47 22.50 35.55
C GLU A 101 -10.72 23.19 34.20
N ASN A 102 -10.37 24.48 34.09
CA ASN A 102 -10.48 25.22 32.82
C ASN A 102 -9.62 24.60 31.71
N LEU A 103 -8.41 24.13 32.05
CA LEU A 103 -7.54 23.41 31.12
C LEU A 103 -8.16 22.08 30.67
N ALA A 104 -8.78 21.33 31.58
CA ALA A 104 -9.46 20.08 31.25
C ALA A 104 -10.66 20.31 30.29
N LEU A 105 -11.44 21.36 30.52
CA LEU A 105 -12.52 21.79 29.63
C LEU A 105 -12.00 22.21 28.25
N ALA A 106 -10.94 23.02 28.21
CA ALA A 106 -10.31 23.46 26.95
C ALA A 106 -9.76 22.29 26.13
N LEU A 107 -9.10 21.33 26.77
CA LEU A 107 -8.59 20.12 26.12
C LEU A 107 -9.71 19.22 25.59
N SER A 108 -10.81 19.10 26.33
CA SER A 108 -11.99 18.32 25.88
C SER A 108 -12.64 18.95 24.65
N LYS A 109 -12.82 20.28 24.65
CA LYS A 109 -13.30 21.05 23.48
C LYS A 109 -12.37 20.91 22.28
N ARG A 110 -11.05 20.93 22.50
CA ARG A 110 -10.06 20.72 21.46
C ARG A 110 -10.19 19.36 20.79
N ASP A 111 -10.32 18.30 21.58
CA ASP A 111 -10.39 16.94 21.05
C ASP A 111 -11.70 16.70 20.27
N SER A 112 -12.83 17.30 20.70
CA SER A 112 -14.08 17.24 19.95
C SER A 112 -13.98 17.94 18.59
N LEU A 113 -13.35 19.13 18.54
CA LEU A 113 -13.09 19.86 17.29
C LEU A 113 -12.16 19.08 16.36
N ARG A 114 -11.10 18.46 16.90
CA ARG A 114 -10.18 17.63 16.13
C ARG A 114 -10.88 16.40 15.53
N ASN A 115 -11.74 15.75 16.30
CA ASN A 115 -12.51 14.60 15.82
C ASN A 115 -13.52 15.02 14.75
N LYS A 116 -14.18 16.18 14.89
CA LYS A 116 -15.07 16.73 13.85
C LYS A 116 -14.30 17.02 12.56
N ARG A 117 -13.13 17.66 12.64
CA ARG A 117 -12.26 17.93 11.47
C ARG A 117 -11.80 16.65 10.78
N LYS A 118 -11.42 15.61 11.53
CA LYS A 118 -11.05 14.30 10.96
C LYS A 118 -12.19 13.63 10.19
N ARG A 119 -13.43 13.75 10.68
CA ARG A 119 -14.61 13.21 9.99
C ARG A 119 -14.87 13.95 8.68
N VAL A 120 -14.75 15.27 8.69
CA VAL A 120 -14.92 16.10 7.49
C VAL A 120 -13.80 15.84 6.48
N SER A 121 -12.53 15.78 6.92
CA SER A 121 -11.40 15.50 6.03
C SER A 121 -11.49 14.09 5.43
N GLY A 122 -11.86 13.09 6.23
CA GLY A 122 -12.05 11.72 5.73
C GLY A 122 -13.13 11.63 4.66
N HIS A 123 -14.22 12.40 4.78
CA HIS A 123 -15.25 12.45 3.75
C HIS A 123 -14.77 13.12 2.46
N ILE A 124 -13.98 14.21 2.58
CA ILE A 124 -13.39 14.89 1.41
C ILE A 124 -12.40 13.96 0.70
N ASP A 125 -11.59 13.21 1.45
CA ASP A 125 -10.61 12.28 0.88
C ASP A 125 -11.30 11.11 0.15
N GLU A 126 -12.38 10.55 0.72
CA GLU A 126 -13.17 9.50 0.06
C GLU A 126 -13.89 10.02 -1.19
N GLU A 127 -14.45 11.22 -1.15
CA GLU A 127 -15.09 11.84 -2.32
C GLU A 127 -14.08 12.12 -3.43
N ALA A 128 -12.91 12.66 -3.08
CA ALA A 128 -11.81 12.89 -4.03
C ALA A 128 -11.31 11.58 -4.65
N LYS A 129 -11.21 10.52 -3.85
CA LYS A 129 -10.83 9.18 -4.32
C LYS A 129 -11.88 8.60 -5.28
N ALA A 130 -13.16 8.66 -4.91
CA ALA A 130 -14.26 8.22 -5.78
C ALA A 130 -14.29 9.01 -7.10
N ARG A 131 -14.07 10.33 -7.05
CA ARG A 131 -13.96 11.16 -8.25
C ARG A 131 -12.79 10.75 -9.13
N LYS A 132 -11.62 10.49 -8.53
CA LYS A 132 -10.44 10.01 -9.26
C LYS A 132 -10.69 8.66 -9.93
N GLU A 133 -11.34 7.73 -9.23
CA GLU A 133 -11.70 6.41 -9.78
C GLU A 133 -12.67 6.53 -10.97
N ARG A 134 -13.66 7.43 -10.89
CA ARG A 134 -14.57 7.74 -12.02
C ARG A 134 -13.82 8.26 -13.24
N ILE A 135 -12.91 9.23 -13.05
CA ILE A 135 -12.11 9.78 -14.16
C ILE A 135 -11.27 8.69 -14.82
N ILE A 136 -10.66 7.81 -14.03
CA ILE A 136 -9.88 6.68 -14.54
C ILE A 136 -10.76 5.71 -15.33
N SER A 137 -11.99 5.44 -14.87
CA SER A 137 -12.95 4.59 -15.60
C SER A 137 -13.26 5.19 -16.98
N ILE A 138 -13.64 6.46 -17.02
CA ILE A 138 -13.98 7.17 -18.27
C ILE A 138 -12.79 7.17 -19.24
N ALA A 139 -11.58 7.43 -18.74
CA ALA A 139 -10.38 7.41 -19.57
C ALA A 139 -10.08 6.00 -20.14
N ARG A 140 -10.35 4.95 -19.37
CA ARG A 140 -10.21 3.56 -19.83
C ARG A 140 -11.24 3.20 -20.88
N GLU A 141 -12.51 3.57 -20.68
CA GLU A 141 -13.58 3.37 -21.65
C GLU A 141 -13.24 4.03 -22.98
N PHE A 142 -12.80 5.30 -22.95
CA PHE A 142 -12.36 6.02 -24.15
C PHE A 142 -11.15 5.37 -24.83
N ALA A 143 -10.17 4.90 -24.05
CA ALA A 143 -9.00 4.20 -24.60
C ALA A 143 -9.39 2.88 -25.27
N ILE A 144 -10.30 2.11 -24.67
CA ILE A 144 -10.83 0.86 -25.23
C ILE A 144 -11.51 1.16 -26.58
N GLU A 145 -12.45 2.11 -26.61
CA GLU A 145 -13.17 2.47 -27.84
C GLU A 145 -12.19 2.86 -28.95
N LYS A 146 -11.24 3.75 -28.65
CA LYS A 146 -10.25 4.23 -29.61
C LYS A 146 -9.38 3.09 -30.17
N MET A 147 -8.95 2.15 -29.32
CA MET A 147 -8.12 1.02 -29.75
C MET A 147 -8.88 0.03 -30.61
N ILE A 148 -10.12 -0.29 -30.25
CA ILE A 148 -10.96 -1.22 -31.02
C ILE A 148 -11.30 -0.63 -32.39
N ARG A 149 -11.66 0.66 -32.46
CA ARG A 149 -11.89 1.35 -33.75
C ARG A 149 -10.63 1.45 -34.61
N ALA A 150 -9.45 1.49 -34.01
CA ALA A 150 -8.18 1.42 -34.74
C ALA A 150 -7.89 0.01 -35.31
N GLY A 151 -8.75 -0.98 -35.05
CA GLY A 151 -8.62 -2.35 -35.53
C GLY A 151 -7.82 -3.26 -34.61
N ASN A 152 -7.43 -2.80 -33.42
CA ASN A 152 -6.72 -3.65 -32.45
C ASN A 152 -7.65 -4.74 -31.92
N SER A 153 -7.08 -5.90 -31.62
CA SER A 153 -7.83 -7.00 -31.01
C SER A 153 -8.20 -6.69 -29.55
N VAL A 154 -9.24 -7.38 -29.05
CA VAL A 154 -9.62 -7.34 -27.63
C VAL A 154 -8.48 -7.82 -26.74
N ALA A 155 -7.66 -8.76 -27.21
CA ALA A 155 -6.51 -9.27 -26.46
C ALA A 155 -5.38 -8.23 -26.32
N GLU A 156 -5.06 -7.51 -27.39
CA GLU A 156 -4.07 -6.42 -27.36
C GLU A 156 -4.57 -5.26 -26.49
N THR A 157 -5.84 -4.89 -26.65
CA THR A 157 -6.48 -3.84 -25.85
C THR A 157 -6.51 -4.22 -24.36
N ALA A 158 -6.77 -5.49 -24.04
CA ALA A 158 -6.69 -6.02 -22.67
C ALA A 158 -5.29 -5.86 -22.07
N SER A 159 -4.25 -6.17 -22.85
CA SER A 159 -2.86 -6.02 -22.42
C SER A 159 -2.48 -4.56 -22.17
N VAL A 160 -2.93 -3.63 -23.01
CA VAL A 160 -2.57 -2.20 -22.89
C VAL A 160 -3.33 -1.52 -21.76
N VAL A 161 -4.63 -1.77 -21.62
CA VAL A 161 -5.47 -1.13 -20.61
C VAL A 161 -5.34 -1.80 -19.23
N GLY A 162 -4.79 -3.03 -19.18
CA GLY A 162 -4.62 -3.79 -17.95
C GLY A 162 -5.93 -4.36 -17.41
N LEU A 163 -6.85 -4.73 -18.31
CA LEU A 163 -8.15 -5.32 -17.98
C LEU A 163 -8.25 -6.73 -18.57
N SER A 164 -9.14 -7.55 -18.01
CA SER A 164 -9.44 -8.84 -18.62
C SER A 164 -10.22 -8.65 -19.93
N GLY A 165 -10.00 -9.52 -20.91
CA GLY A 165 -10.75 -9.48 -22.17
C GLY A 165 -12.27 -9.60 -21.97
N LYS A 166 -12.70 -10.30 -20.91
CA LYS A 166 -14.12 -10.35 -20.51
C LYS A 166 -14.64 -8.96 -20.11
N ARG A 167 -13.89 -8.23 -19.27
CA ARG A 167 -14.30 -6.89 -18.82
C ARG A 167 -14.34 -5.89 -19.97
N ILE A 168 -13.42 -5.98 -20.93
CA ILE A 168 -13.46 -5.15 -22.13
C ILE A 168 -14.74 -5.39 -22.93
N ARG A 169 -15.16 -6.66 -23.12
CA ARG A 169 -16.41 -6.96 -23.82
C ARG A 169 -17.64 -6.46 -23.08
N GLU A 170 -17.66 -6.53 -21.76
CA GLU A 170 -18.74 -5.94 -20.94
C GLU A 170 -18.81 -4.42 -21.15
N ILE A 171 -17.68 -3.72 -21.09
CA ILE A 171 -17.60 -2.27 -21.35
C ILE A 171 -18.07 -1.93 -22.77
N LEU A 172 -17.63 -2.69 -23.79
CA LEU A 172 -18.08 -2.48 -25.17
C LEU A 172 -19.60 -2.67 -25.32
N ALA A 173 -20.16 -3.68 -24.65
CA ALA A 173 -21.61 -3.90 -24.64
C ALA A 173 -22.37 -2.75 -23.94
N GLU A 174 -21.84 -2.23 -22.83
CA GLU A 174 -22.38 -1.04 -22.14
C GLU A 174 -22.33 0.22 -23.04
N MET A 175 -21.31 0.33 -23.89
CA MET A 175 -21.14 1.41 -24.87
C MET A 175 -21.91 1.19 -26.19
N TYR A 176 -22.84 0.23 -26.24
CA TYR A 176 -23.62 -0.14 -27.44
C TYR A 176 -22.81 -0.71 -28.61
N PHE A 177 -21.53 -1.03 -28.41
CA PHE A 177 -20.72 -1.78 -29.38
C PHE A 177 -20.93 -3.28 -29.17
N THR A 178 -22.08 -3.76 -29.64
CA THR A 178 -22.33 -5.21 -29.62
C THR A 178 -21.36 -5.92 -30.56
N THR A 179 -21.07 -7.18 -30.26
CA THR A 179 -20.22 -8.05 -31.10
C THR A 179 -20.68 -8.03 -32.56
N GLY A 180 -22.00 -7.96 -32.81
CA GLY A 180 -22.57 -7.92 -34.16
C GLY A 180 -22.26 -6.62 -34.90
N VAL A 181 -22.35 -5.46 -34.22
CA VAL A 181 -22.05 -4.15 -34.83
C VAL A 181 -20.57 -4.07 -35.21
N LEU A 182 -19.67 -4.46 -34.30
CA LEU A 182 -18.23 -4.45 -34.57
C LEU A 182 -17.85 -5.46 -35.66
N ALA A 183 -18.44 -6.67 -35.64
CA ALA A 183 -18.21 -7.65 -36.69
C ALA A 183 -18.66 -7.15 -38.06
N LYS A 184 -19.82 -6.47 -38.11
CA LYS A 184 -20.35 -5.87 -39.34
C LYS A 184 -19.41 -4.79 -39.87
N GLU A 185 -18.87 -3.93 -39.01
CA GLU A 185 -17.92 -2.87 -39.38
C GLU A 185 -16.61 -3.45 -39.96
N ILE A 186 -16.07 -4.50 -39.34
CA ILE A 186 -14.88 -5.20 -39.84
C ILE A 186 -15.14 -5.78 -41.24
N ILE A 187 -16.29 -6.43 -41.44
CA ILE A 187 -16.65 -7.05 -42.73
C ILE A 187 -16.92 -5.98 -43.80
N GLN A 188 -17.59 -4.88 -43.45
CA GLN A 188 -17.81 -3.75 -44.36
C GLN A 188 -16.50 -3.08 -44.79
N SER A 189 -15.45 -3.19 -43.96
CA SER A 189 -14.10 -2.73 -44.29
C SER A 189 -13.30 -3.72 -45.16
N GLY A 190 -13.94 -4.80 -45.63
CA GLY A 190 -13.31 -5.85 -46.44
C GLY A 190 -12.73 -7.03 -45.64
N GLY A 191 -12.91 -7.04 -44.32
CA GLY A 191 -12.43 -8.13 -43.47
C GLY A 191 -13.27 -9.40 -43.57
N SER A 192 -12.68 -10.54 -43.19
CA SER A 192 -13.38 -11.83 -43.18
C SER A 192 -14.06 -12.13 -41.84
N VAL A 193 -15.02 -13.07 -41.82
CA VAL A 193 -15.61 -13.59 -40.57
C VAL A 193 -14.53 -14.20 -39.65
N SER A 194 -13.46 -14.75 -40.22
CA SER A 194 -12.33 -15.25 -39.43
C SER A 194 -11.55 -14.12 -38.75
N GLU A 195 -11.32 -13.02 -39.46
CA GLU A 195 -10.64 -11.85 -38.92
C GLU A 195 -11.47 -11.18 -37.82
N ALA A 196 -12.78 -11.06 -38.02
CA ALA A 196 -13.69 -10.56 -36.99
C ALA A 196 -13.69 -11.45 -35.73
N SER A 197 -13.67 -12.77 -35.90
CA SER A 197 -13.58 -13.73 -34.79
C SER A 197 -12.29 -13.57 -33.98
N GLU A 198 -11.15 -13.40 -34.66
CA GLU A 198 -9.86 -13.20 -34.03
C GLU A 198 -9.77 -11.85 -33.30
N ARG A 199 -10.18 -10.75 -33.95
CA ARG A 199 -10.14 -9.41 -33.35
C ARG A 199 -11.04 -9.29 -32.14
N LEU A 200 -12.25 -9.84 -32.20
CA LEU A 200 -13.23 -9.75 -31.12
C LEU A 200 -13.00 -10.81 -30.03
N GLY A 201 -12.15 -11.81 -30.28
CA GLY A 201 -11.84 -12.88 -29.35
C GLY A 201 -13.06 -13.75 -29.03
N VAL A 202 -13.91 -13.98 -30.04
CA VAL A 202 -15.13 -14.81 -29.97
C VAL A 202 -15.07 -15.88 -31.04
N THR A 203 -15.85 -16.94 -30.92
CA THR A 203 -15.87 -18.02 -31.92
C THR A 203 -16.54 -17.57 -33.21
N ARG A 204 -16.14 -18.14 -34.37
CA ARG A 204 -16.78 -17.85 -35.67
C ARG A 204 -18.31 -18.08 -35.65
N LYS A 205 -18.79 -19.04 -34.85
CA LYS A 205 -20.22 -19.31 -34.67
C LYS A 205 -20.93 -18.13 -33.98
N GLU A 206 -20.33 -17.60 -32.91
CA GLU A 206 -20.84 -16.42 -32.21
C GLU A 206 -20.82 -15.18 -33.10
N VAL A 207 -19.80 -14.99 -33.94
CA VAL A 207 -19.77 -13.89 -34.92
C VAL A 207 -20.93 -13.99 -35.90
N LYS A 208 -21.16 -15.18 -36.49
CA LYS A 208 -22.27 -15.40 -37.44
C LYS A 208 -23.63 -15.16 -36.77
N GLN A 209 -23.81 -15.65 -35.55
CA GLN A 209 -25.03 -15.45 -34.77
C GLN A 209 -25.25 -13.95 -34.48
N ALA A 210 -24.22 -13.25 -34.02
CA ALA A 210 -24.32 -11.82 -33.70
C ALA A 210 -24.56 -10.96 -34.95
N LEU A 211 -24.05 -11.35 -36.12
CA LEU A 211 -24.33 -10.69 -37.40
C LEU A 211 -25.80 -10.84 -37.82
N LEU A 212 -26.38 -12.03 -37.61
CA LEU A 212 -27.81 -12.26 -37.87
C LEU A 212 -28.69 -11.40 -36.95
N GLU A 213 -28.32 -11.27 -35.67
CA GLU A 213 -29.04 -10.43 -34.71
C GLU A 213 -29.06 -8.95 -35.10
N VAL A 214 -28.01 -8.45 -35.76
CA VAL A 214 -27.95 -7.07 -36.29
C VAL A 214 -28.50 -6.95 -37.72
N GLY A 215 -29.19 -7.97 -38.23
CA GLY A 215 -29.81 -7.98 -39.55
C GLY A 215 -28.81 -8.02 -40.72
N TYR A 216 -27.56 -8.43 -40.48
CA TYR A 216 -26.54 -8.54 -41.51
C TYR A 216 -26.52 -9.96 -42.07
N HIS A 217 -27.10 -10.13 -43.26
CA HIS A 217 -26.99 -11.36 -44.01
C HIS A 217 -25.65 -11.41 -44.74
N ILE A 218 -24.76 -12.30 -44.31
CA ILE A 218 -23.57 -12.63 -45.09
C ILE A 218 -24.08 -13.36 -46.33
N ILE A 219 -24.03 -12.70 -47.49
CA ILE A 219 -24.19 -13.36 -48.77
C ILE A 219 -22.92 -14.18 -48.97
N THR A 220 -22.92 -15.39 -48.44
CA THR A 220 -21.83 -16.33 -48.69
C THR A 220 -21.95 -16.79 -50.14
N ASP A 221 -21.07 -16.30 -51.00
CA ASP A 221 -20.70 -17.00 -52.25
C ASP A 221 -19.95 -18.32 -51.97
N ASP A 222 -19.81 -18.71 -50.70
CA ASP A 222 -19.21 -19.98 -50.25
C ASP A 222 -20.02 -21.24 -50.62
N ALA A 223 -21.15 -21.11 -51.33
CA ALA A 223 -21.79 -22.27 -51.95
C ALA A 223 -20.89 -22.96 -53.00
N ALA A 224 -19.79 -22.33 -53.43
CA ALA A 224 -18.91 -22.86 -54.47
C ALA A 224 -17.60 -23.51 -53.98
N VAL A 225 -17.21 -23.47 -52.69
CA VAL A 225 -15.82 -23.84 -52.29
C VAL A 225 -15.70 -24.92 -51.20
N THR A 226 -16.77 -25.52 -50.67
CA THR A 226 -16.63 -26.51 -49.58
C THR A 226 -17.23 -27.90 -49.81
N ASN A 227 -17.11 -28.48 -51.01
CA ASN A 227 -17.43 -29.91 -51.19
C ASN A 227 -16.35 -30.80 -51.83
N ASN A 228 -15.21 -30.27 -52.30
CA ASN A 228 -14.16 -31.12 -52.88
C ASN A 228 -12.78 -30.66 -52.44
N GLU A 229 -12.36 -31.06 -51.23
CA GLU A 229 -10.95 -31.33 -50.86
C GLU A 229 -10.82 -31.66 -49.35
N CYS A 230 -11.58 -32.66 -48.87
CA CYS A 230 -11.27 -33.30 -47.58
C CYS A 230 -11.63 -34.79 -47.57
N SER A 231 -11.40 -35.47 -48.70
CA SER A 231 -11.60 -36.91 -48.86
C SER A 231 -10.29 -37.58 -49.28
N LYS A 232 -9.31 -37.63 -48.37
CA LYS A 232 -8.23 -38.64 -48.26
C LYS A 232 -7.06 -38.11 -47.42
N VAL A 233 -7.27 -37.88 -46.14
CA VAL A 233 -6.18 -38.05 -45.17
C VAL A 233 -6.68 -38.92 -44.03
N SER A 234 -6.40 -40.21 -44.19
CA SER A 234 -6.08 -41.16 -43.13
C SER A 234 -7.13 -41.40 -42.04
N MET A 235 -7.74 -42.60 -42.12
CA MET A 235 -8.36 -43.31 -41.00
C MET A 235 -7.33 -43.70 -39.91
N MET A 236 -6.58 -42.74 -39.37
CA MET A 236 -6.01 -42.91 -38.05
C MET A 236 -7.08 -42.49 -37.05
N LYS A 237 -7.68 -43.48 -36.40
CA LYS A 237 -8.42 -43.30 -35.15
C LYS A 237 -7.67 -42.28 -34.30
N PRO A 238 -8.30 -41.20 -33.80
CA PRO A 238 -7.62 -40.27 -32.92
C PRO A 238 -7.11 -41.07 -31.72
N GLY A 239 -5.80 -41.34 -31.73
CA GLY A 239 -5.13 -41.97 -30.62
C GLY A 239 -5.45 -41.11 -29.40
N LYS A 240 -5.95 -41.74 -28.34
CA LYS A 240 -6.20 -41.11 -27.05
C LYS A 240 -5.12 -40.07 -26.79
N PRO A 241 -5.47 -38.81 -26.45
CA PRO A 241 -4.47 -37.77 -26.24
C PRO A 241 -3.40 -38.34 -25.30
N ARG A 242 -2.15 -38.43 -25.79
CA ARG A 242 -1.02 -38.83 -24.94
C ARG A 242 -1.08 -37.90 -23.75
N LYS A 243 -1.46 -38.44 -22.58
CA LYS A 243 -1.44 -37.71 -21.32
C LYS A 243 -0.06 -37.09 -21.25
N ARG A 244 0.01 -35.75 -21.28
CA ARG A 244 1.25 -35.05 -20.97
C ARG A 244 1.67 -35.63 -19.62
N GLU A 245 2.76 -36.37 -19.59
CA GLU A 245 3.38 -36.80 -18.36
C GLU A 245 3.84 -35.51 -17.70
N TYR A 246 2.96 -34.91 -16.89
CA TYR A 246 3.37 -33.95 -15.91
C TYR A 246 4.42 -34.67 -15.08
N LYS A 247 5.70 -34.31 -15.28
CA LYS A 247 6.77 -34.74 -14.40
C LYS A 247 6.27 -34.43 -13.00
N LYS A 248 5.97 -35.47 -12.22
CA LYS A 248 5.53 -35.29 -10.83
C LYS A 248 6.62 -34.41 -10.19
N PRO A 249 6.26 -33.27 -9.57
CA PRO A 249 7.24 -32.48 -8.85
C PRO A 249 7.97 -33.41 -7.88
N ALA A 250 9.26 -33.19 -7.69
CA ALA A 250 10.08 -34.03 -6.82
C ALA A 250 9.35 -34.21 -5.47
N THR A 251 8.85 -35.40 -5.23
CA THR A 251 8.19 -35.74 -3.96
C THR A 251 9.32 -35.96 -2.96
N ILE A 252 9.49 -35.02 -2.04
CA ILE A 252 10.33 -35.25 -0.87
C ILE A 252 9.79 -36.47 -0.12
N SER A 253 10.66 -37.41 0.24
CA SER A 253 10.25 -38.59 1.01
C SER A 253 9.77 -38.16 2.40
N LYS A 254 8.96 -38.98 3.08
CA LYS A 254 8.52 -38.68 4.46
C LYS A 254 9.70 -38.44 5.41
N ALA A 255 10.79 -39.20 5.22
CA ALA A 255 12.03 -39.02 5.98
C ALA A 255 12.73 -37.69 5.64
N GLY A 256 12.87 -37.37 4.35
CA GLY A 256 13.46 -36.09 3.93
C GLY A 256 12.63 -34.89 4.38
N LEU A 257 11.31 -35.04 4.47
CA LEU A 257 10.41 -34.00 4.99
C LEU A 257 10.58 -33.80 6.49
N ALA A 258 10.74 -34.88 7.26
CA ALA A 258 11.01 -34.81 8.69
C ALA A 258 12.36 -34.13 8.96
N GLU A 259 13.40 -34.50 8.22
CA GLU A 259 14.73 -33.91 8.32
C GLU A 259 14.72 -32.41 7.95
N TRP A 260 14.01 -32.04 6.87
CA TRP A 260 13.83 -30.64 6.49
C TRP A 260 13.10 -29.83 7.56
N ASN A 261 12.05 -30.41 8.17
CA ASN A 261 11.31 -29.73 9.23
C ASN A 261 12.18 -29.53 10.48
N MET A 262 13.00 -30.51 10.87
CA MET A 262 13.93 -30.38 11.99
C MET A 262 15.00 -29.30 11.78
N MET A 263 15.41 -29.05 10.53
CA MET A 263 16.42 -28.04 10.22
C MET A 263 15.88 -26.60 10.20
N HIS A 264 14.60 -26.41 9.89
CA HIS A 264 14.04 -25.09 9.62
C HIS A 264 12.91 -24.65 10.56
N TYR A 265 12.28 -25.57 11.26
CA TYR A 265 11.30 -25.25 12.31
C TYR A 265 11.90 -25.48 13.69
N ASP A 266 11.54 -24.62 14.63
CA ASP A 266 11.83 -24.87 16.04
C ASP A 266 10.81 -25.83 16.67
N GLN A 267 11.02 -26.15 17.95
CA GLN A 267 10.18 -27.06 18.73
C GLN A 267 8.72 -26.59 18.85
N GLU A 268 8.45 -25.30 18.59
CA GLU A 268 7.13 -24.69 18.59
C GLU A 268 6.47 -24.69 17.19
N GLY A 269 7.17 -25.17 16.16
CA GLY A 269 6.68 -25.23 14.79
C GLY A 269 6.76 -23.90 14.05
N ILE A 270 7.67 -23.00 14.43
CA ILE A 270 7.89 -21.71 13.77
C ILE A 270 9.06 -21.80 12.79
N LEU A 271 8.83 -21.40 11.53
CA LEU A 271 9.85 -21.40 10.48
C LEU A 271 10.88 -20.28 10.74
N ARG A 272 12.13 -20.65 11.02
CA ARG A 272 13.23 -19.69 11.19
C ARG A 272 13.96 -19.47 9.88
N LEU A 273 13.75 -18.30 9.28
CA LEU A 273 14.51 -17.85 8.10
C LEU A 273 15.49 -16.76 8.51
N PRO A 274 16.73 -16.76 7.97
CA PRO A 274 17.65 -15.64 8.14
C PRO A 274 17.02 -14.34 7.64
N ALA A 275 17.32 -13.22 8.31
CA ALA A 275 16.77 -11.91 7.96
C ALA A 275 17.08 -11.57 6.49
N GLY A 276 16.03 -11.29 5.70
CA GLY A 276 16.14 -10.95 4.27
C GLY A 276 15.99 -12.13 3.29
N CYS A 277 15.94 -13.38 3.77
CA CYS A 277 15.68 -14.53 2.91
C CYS A 277 14.18 -14.67 2.62
N ARG A 278 13.81 -14.81 1.33
CA ARG A 278 12.47 -15.26 0.95
C ARG A 278 12.32 -16.74 1.27
N ALA A 279 11.10 -17.15 1.59
CA ALA A 279 10.76 -18.55 1.78
C ALA A 279 11.16 -19.34 0.50
N PRO A 280 11.84 -20.50 0.62
CA PRO A 280 12.35 -21.23 -0.53
C PRO A 280 11.22 -21.63 -1.48
N ALA A 281 11.46 -21.50 -2.79
CA ALA A 281 10.46 -21.77 -3.83
C ALA A 281 9.98 -23.23 -3.85
N ASP A 282 10.74 -24.13 -3.24
CA ASP A 282 10.45 -25.56 -3.11
C ASP A 282 9.55 -25.90 -1.91
N LEU A 283 9.00 -24.89 -1.22
CA LEU A 283 7.98 -25.12 -0.18
C LEU A 283 6.80 -25.91 -0.77
N PRO A 284 6.50 -27.11 -0.25
CA PRO A 284 5.38 -27.89 -0.74
C PRO A 284 4.08 -27.09 -0.56
N ARG A 285 3.35 -26.85 -1.66
CA ARG A 285 2.06 -26.10 -1.68
C ARG A 285 0.99 -26.62 -0.71
N LYS A 286 1.19 -27.81 -0.12
CA LYS A 286 0.26 -28.50 0.79
C LYS A 286 0.59 -28.32 2.28
N TYR A 287 1.32 -27.27 2.68
CA TYR A 287 1.43 -26.91 4.09
C TYR A 287 0.42 -25.82 4.46
N PRO A 288 -0.23 -25.90 5.64
CA PRO A 288 -0.91 -24.75 6.21
C PRO A 288 0.14 -23.65 6.40
N SER A 289 -0.08 -22.49 5.79
CA SER A 289 0.83 -21.35 5.88
C SER A 289 1.01 -20.96 7.36
N PRO A 290 2.20 -21.16 7.97
CA PRO A 290 2.42 -20.71 9.33
C PRO A 290 2.55 -19.18 9.34
N LYS A 291 2.12 -18.55 10.43
CA LYS A 291 2.34 -17.12 10.69
C LYS A 291 3.85 -16.91 10.80
N ALA A 292 4.48 -16.41 9.73
CA ALA A 292 5.90 -16.10 9.73
C ALA A 292 6.17 -14.92 10.66
N ASN A 293 6.72 -15.19 11.84
CA ASN A 293 7.26 -14.15 12.71
C ASN A 293 8.73 -13.93 12.33
N LEU A 294 9.01 -12.78 11.73
CA LEU A 294 10.38 -12.31 11.52
C LEU A 294 10.98 -12.01 12.90
N LEU A 295 12.07 -12.69 13.27
CA LEU A 295 12.78 -12.39 14.51
C LEU A 295 13.31 -10.94 14.45
N PRO A 296 13.18 -10.15 15.54
CA PRO A 296 13.82 -8.84 15.62
C PRO A 296 15.34 -9.02 15.56
N ALA A 297 16.01 -8.16 14.79
CA ALA A 297 17.44 -8.21 14.55
C ALA A 297 18.23 -8.18 15.87
N ALA A 298 18.70 -9.33 16.32
CA ALA A 298 19.72 -9.40 17.36
C ALA A 298 21.07 -9.05 16.73
N GLU A 299 21.71 -8.03 17.28
CA GLU A 299 23.01 -7.50 16.91
C GLU A 299 24.10 -8.57 17.03
N THR A 300 24.38 -9.28 15.94
CA THR A 300 25.64 -10.00 15.77
C THR A 300 26.17 -9.64 14.40
N LYS A 301 27.18 -8.75 14.37
CA LYS A 301 27.94 -8.45 13.15
C LYS A 301 28.70 -9.72 12.75
N PRO A 302 28.44 -10.32 11.58
CA PRO A 302 29.28 -11.41 11.12
C PRO A 302 30.60 -10.83 10.62
N THR A 303 31.71 -11.31 11.17
CA THR A 303 33.07 -11.03 10.70
C THR A 303 33.24 -11.67 9.32
N TRP A 304 33.33 -10.83 8.28
CA TRP A 304 33.60 -11.30 6.92
C TRP A 304 35.09 -11.59 6.75
N ILE A 305 35.45 -12.86 6.54
CA ILE A 305 36.74 -13.25 5.96
C ILE A 305 36.41 -13.79 4.55
N PRO A 306 36.97 -13.22 3.47
CA PRO A 306 36.70 -13.71 2.12
C PRO A 306 37.44 -15.04 1.88
N ALA A 307 36.69 -16.07 1.47
CA ALA A 307 37.26 -17.34 1.03
C ALA A 307 37.92 -17.18 -0.38
N PRO A 308 38.98 -17.95 -0.68
CA PRO A 308 39.64 -17.88 -1.99
C PRO A 308 38.73 -18.39 -3.12
N PRO A 309 38.93 -17.94 -4.37
CA PRO A 309 38.07 -18.28 -5.50
C PRO A 309 38.17 -19.78 -5.86
N LEU A 310 37.01 -20.40 -6.09
CA LEU A 310 36.87 -21.82 -6.44
C LEU A 310 37.44 -22.13 -7.84
N SER A 311 38.09 -23.28 -7.97
CA SER A 311 38.66 -23.75 -9.23
C SER A 311 37.59 -24.27 -10.21
N LYS A 312 37.82 -24.10 -11.52
CA LYS A 312 36.85 -24.36 -12.60
C LYS A 312 36.41 -25.83 -12.76
N SER A 313 36.97 -26.78 -12.02
CA SER A 313 36.60 -28.21 -12.11
C SER A 313 35.36 -28.60 -11.30
N GLU A 314 34.78 -27.70 -10.51
CA GLU A 314 33.59 -28.00 -9.67
C GLU A 314 32.23 -27.71 -10.35
N CYS A 315 32.22 -27.25 -11.60
CA CYS A 315 31.00 -26.90 -12.34
C CYS A 315 30.37 -28.06 -13.14
N THR A 316 30.47 -29.31 -12.68
CA THR A 316 29.66 -30.42 -13.23
C THR A 316 28.53 -30.80 -12.28
N ALA A 317 27.38 -31.22 -12.84
CA ALA A 317 26.12 -31.45 -12.10
C ALA A 317 26.20 -32.45 -10.93
N ARG A 318 27.30 -33.21 -10.78
CA ARG A 318 27.55 -34.08 -9.61
C ARG A 318 28.21 -33.36 -8.42
N GLY A 319 28.86 -32.21 -8.61
CA GLY A 319 29.50 -31.43 -7.53
C GLY A 319 28.54 -30.60 -6.66
N ARG A 320 27.34 -30.28 -7.16
CA ARG A 320 26.34 -29.48 -6.43
C ARG A 320 25.68 -30.18 -5.22
N LYS A 321 25.91 -31.48 -5.03
CA LYS A 321 25.35 -32.25 -3.89
C LYS A 321 26.16 -32.16 -2.59
N ARG A 322 27.26 -31.40 -2.55
CA ARG A 322 28.17 -31.35 -1.38
C ARG A 322 28.38 -29.95 -0.76
N ILE A 323 27.52 -28.98 -1.05
CA ILE A 323 27.60 -27.67 -0.39
C ILE A 323 26.59 -27.67 0.77
N GLY A 324 27.06 -28.13 1.92
CA GLY A 324 26.26 -28.19 3.14
C GLY A 324 26.97 -28.80 4.35
N TYR A 325 28.30 -28.81 4.37
CA TYR A 325 29.05 -29.09 5.60
C TYR A 325 30.03 -27.95 5.81
N LEU A 326 29.71 -27.07 6.76
CA LEU A 326 30.72 -26.26 7.42
C LEU A 326 31.54 -27.23 8.29
N ARG A 327 32.81 -27.43 7.91
CA ARG A 327 33.76 -28.19 8.71
C ARG A 327 34.22 -27.29 9.86
N LEU A 328 33.72 -27.54 11.06
CA LEU A 328 34.24 -26.91 12.29
C LEU A 328 35.59 -27.56 12.62
N TYR A 329 36.64 -26.75 12.68
CA TYR A 329 37.81 -26.97 13.54
C TYR A 329 37.77 -25.89 14.62
#